data_AF-A0A7S1MYU7-F1
#
_entry.id   AF-A0A7S1MYU7-F1
#
_cell.length_a   1.000
_cell.length_b   1.000
_cell.length_c   1.000
_cell.angle_alpha   90.00
_cell.angle_beta   90.00
_cell.angle_gamma   90.00
#
_symmetry.space_group_name_H-M   'P 1'
#
loop_
_entity.id
_entity.type
_entity.pdbx_description
1 polymer ?
#
loop_
_entity_poly.entity_id
_entity_poly.type
_entity_poly.pdbx_seq_one_letter_code
_entity_poly.pdbx_strand_id
1 'polypeptide(L)'
;DGEKEEVRLSNAVEEAREQGLKVVVVAANAKPMVVRVMDFGKLLKDMQAKKKMQAKKAKATDTKELRLGFNIGQHDLEVKLKQGREFLEKGHKLKLSTRLKGADFYKGQEKAMQKL
;
A
#
# COMPACT_ATOMS: atom_id res chain seq x y z
N ASP A 1 21.30 6.38 -23.27
CA ASP A 1 21.54 5.63 -24.49
C ASP A 1 21.74 4.17 -24.17
N GLY A 2 20.82 3.32 -24.60
CA GLY A 2 20.94 1.87 -24.46
C GLY A 2 20.85 1.31 -25.85
N GLU A 3 22.00 1.05 -26.46
CA GLU A 3 22.09 0.33 -27.72
C GLU A 3 21.55 -1.09 -27.47
N LYS A 4 20.65 -1.52 -28.36
CA LYS A 4 20.01 -2.82 -28.28
C LYS A 4 20.60 -3.67 -29.39
N GLU A 5 21.40 -4.65 -29.02
CA GLU A 5 21.96 -5.61 -29.96
C GLU A 5 21.45 -7.02 -29.64
N GLU A 6 21.12 -7.78 -30.67
CA GLU A 6 20.81 -9.20 -30.52
C GLU A 6 22.12 -9.99 -30.57
N VAL A 7 22.54 -10.46 -29.41
CA VAL A 7 23.77 -11.24 -29.24
C VAL A 7 23.49 -12.58 -28.60
N ARG A 8 24.38 -13.54 -28.84
CA ARG A 8 24.39 -14.80 -28.07
C ARG A 8 24.72 -14.48 -26.61
N LEU A 9 24.10 -15.22 -25.70
CA LEU A 9 24.29 -15.03 -24.25
C LEU A 9 25.78 -15.11 -23.84
N SER A 10 26.55 -16.01 -24.46
CA SER A 10 27.99 -16.15 -24.19
C SER A 10 28.76 -14.86 -24.45
N ASN A 11 28.53 -14.22 -25.60
CA ASN A 11 29.20 -12.97 -25.98
C ASN A 11 28.85 -11.85 -24.99
N ALA A 12 27.58 -11.74 -24.60
CA ALA A 12 27.14 -10.75 -23.60
C ALA A 12 27.80 -10.95 -22.22
N VAL A 13 28.07 -12.21 -21.84
CA VAL A 13 28.75 -12.53 -20.58
C VAL A 13 30.24 -12.20 -20.66
N GLU A 14 30.88 -12.47 -21.79
CA GLU A 14 32.30 -12.10 -22.01
C GLU A 14 32.49 -10.59 -21.97
N GLU A 15 31.67 -9.84 -22.72
CA GLU A 15 31.74 -8.38 -22.76
C GLU A 15 31.47 -7.75 -21.37
N ALA A 16 30.50 -8.30 -20.62
CA ALA A 16 30.26 -7.87 -19.25
C ALA A 16 31.47 -8.14 -18.34
N ARG A 17 32.17 -9.27 -18.54
CA ARG A 17 33.35 -9.64 -17.76
C ARG A 17 34.54 -8.74 -18.08
N GLU A 18 34.75 -8.39 -19.35
CA GLU A 18 35.79 -7.45 -19.78
C GLU A 18 35.59 -6.06 -19.16
N GLN A 19 34.34 -5.62 -19.05
CA GLN A 19 33.98 -4.34 -18.43
C GLN A 19 33.89 -4.41 -16.90
N GLY A 20 34.09 -5.58 -16.28
CA GLY A 20 33.94 -5.77 -14.83
C GLY A 20 32.50 -5.60 -14.31
N LEU A 21 31.51 -5.69 -15.21
CA LEU A 21 30.09 -5.55 -14.93
C LEU A 21 29.41 -6.93 -14.85
N LYS A 22 28.10 -6.96 -14.58
CA LYS A 22 27.31 -8.19 -14.57
C LYS A 22 26.16 -8.11 -15.57
N VAL A 23 25.87 -9.25 -16.20
CA VAL A 23 24.66 -9.41 -17.01
C VAL A 23 23.47 -9.60 -16.06
N VAL A 24 22.47 -8.74 -16.16
CA VAL A 24 21.24 -8.81 -15.39
C VAL A 24 20.06 -9.03 -16.33
N VAL A 25 19.26 -10.06 -16.07
CA VAL A 25 18.06 -10.33 -16.85
C VAL A 25 16.97 -9.33 -16.46
N VAL A 26 16.50 -8.53 -17.42
CA VAL A 26 15.44 -7.52 -17.19
C VAL A 26 14.07 -8.08 -17.55
N ALA A 27 13.99 -8.86 -18.62
CA ALA A 27 12.76 -9.50 -19.05
C ALA A 27 13.03 -10.95 -19.49
N ALA A 28 12.76 -11.90 -18.60
CA ALA A 28 12.87 -13.33 -18.87
C ALA A 28 11.72 -13.87 -19.74
N ASN A 29 10.56 -13.20 -19.71
CA ASN A 29 9.35 -13.66 -20.40
C ASN A 29 9.25 -13.20 -21.86
N ALA A 30 10.18 -12.36 -22.33
CA ALA A 30 10.21 -11.92 -23.71
C ALA A 30 10.90 -12.97 -24.60
N LYS A 31 10.45 -13.10 -25.85
CA LYS A 31 11.16 -13.83 -26.92
C LYS A 31 11.63 -12.81 -27.96
N PRO A 32 12.93 -12.54 -28.09
CA PRO A 32 14.06 -13.04 -27.29
C PRO A 32 14.14 -12.42 -25.87
N MET A 33 14.78 -13.14 -24.93
CA MET A 33 15.03 -12.66 -23.57
C MET A 33 15.86 -11.38 -23.60
N VAL A 34 15.47 -10.39 -22.80
CA VAL A 34 16.21 -9.11 -22.72
C VAL A 34 17.10 -9.09 -21.49
N VAL A 35 18.41 -9.08 -21.74
CA VAL A 35 19.46 -8.90 -20.73
C VAL A 35 20.05 -7.50 -20.81
N ARG A 36 20.52 -6.96 -19.69
CA ARG A 36 21.19 -5.66 -19.60
C ARG A 36 22.48 -5.82 -18.81
N VAL A 37 23.58 -5.32 -19.37
CA VAL A 37 24.86 -5.25 -18.66
C VAL A 37 24.82 -4.06 -17.69
N MET A 38 24.98 -4.31 -16.39
CA MET A 38 25.07 -3.25 -15.39
C MET A 38 25.77 -3.69 -14.12
N ASP A 39 26.15 -2.72 -13.29
CA ASP A 39 26.66 -2.99 -11.95
C ASP A 39 25.54 -3.41 -10.98
N PHE A 40 25.69 -4.59 -10.38
CA PHE A 40 24.71 -5.15 -9.45
C PHE A 40 24.63 -4.37 -8.13
N GLY A 41 25.75 -3.80 -7.67
CA GLY A 41 25.79 -3.02 -6.43
C GLY A 41 24.99 -1.73 -6.52
N LYS A 42 25.11 -1.02 -7.65
CA LYS A 42 24.33 0.19 -7.94
C LYS A 42 22.84 -0.11 -8.06
N LEU A 43 22.47 -1.23 -8.71
CA LEU A 43 21.09 -1.68 -8.83
C LEU A 43 20.47 -1.97 -7.44
N LEU A 44 21.17 -2.69 -6.58
CA LEU A 44 20.69 -2.96 -5.21
C LEU A 44 20.44 -1.67 -4.43
N LYS A 45 21.36 -0.71 -4.52
CA LYS A 45 21.23 0.60 -3.86
C LYS A 45 20.04 1.39 -4.41
N ASP A 46 19.86 1.44 -5.72
CA ASP A 46 18.73 2.12 -6.36
C ASP A 46 17.39 1.46 -5.97
N MET A 47 17.31 0.12 -5.99
CA MET A 47 16.12 -0.60 -5.56
C MET A 47 15.80 -0.35 -4.08
N GLN A 48 16.80 -0.36 -3.21
CA GLN A 48 16.61 -0.05 -1.79
C GLN A 48 16.18 1.40 -1.57
N ALA A 49 16.79 2.35 -2.28
CA ALA A 49 16.40 3.76 -2.23
C ALA A 49 14.95 3.95 -2.71
N LYS A 50 14.57 3.35 -3.84
CA LYS A 50 13.21 3.36 -4.37
C LYS A 50 12.21 2.73 -3.40
N LYS A 51 12.53 1.56 -2.82
CA LYS A 51 11.69 0.92 -1.79
C LYS A 51 11.52 1.82 -0.57
N LYS A 52 12.58 2.44 -0.07
CA LYS A 52 12.51 3.39 1.05
C LYS A 52 11.67 4.63 0.71
N MET A 53 11.81 5.17 -0.51
CA MET A 53 10.98 6.29 -0.96
C MET A 53 9.51 5.90 -1.11
N GLN A 54 9.20 4.72 -1.65
CA GLN A 54 7.84 4.21 -1.75
C GLN A 54 7.22 3.96 -0.37
N ALA A 55 7.97 3.36 0.56
CA ALA A 55 7.52 3.16 1.94
C ALA A 55 7.24 4.49 2.66
N LYS A 56 8.04 5.54 2.40
CA LYS A 56 7.77 6.89 2.91
C LYS A 56 6.55 7.56 2.26
N LYS A 57 6.29 7.28 0.97
CA LYS A 57 5.13 7.81 0.23
C LYS A 57 3.82 7.12 0.60
N ALA A 58 3.88 5.84 0.98
CA ALA A 58 2.77 5.14 1.61
C ALA A 58 2.51 5.77 2.99
N LYS A 59 1.77 6.88 3.02
CA LYS A 59 1.31 7.50 4.26
C LYS A 59 0.63 6.42 5.09
N ALA A 60 1.17 6.13 6.27
CA ALA A 60 0.52 5.29 7.26
C ALA A 60 -0.78 5.99 7.68
N THR A 61 -1.89 5.68 7.01
CA THR A 61 -3.21 6.16 7.42
C THR A 61 -3.56 5.46 8.71
N ASP A 62 -3.31 6.12 9.83
CA ASP A 62 -3.68 5.63 11.15
C ASP A 62 -5.20 5.46 11.21
N THR A 63 -5.65 4.32 11.73
CA THR A 63 -7.07 3.99 11.83
C THR A 63 -7.54 4.32 13.25
N LYS A 64 -8.45 5.29 13.37
CA LYS A 64 -9.08 5.67 14.64
C LYS A 64 -10.40 4.93 14.81
N GLU A 65 -10.59 4.32 15.97
CA GLU A 65 -11.86 3.69 16.35
C GLU A 65 -12.71 4.67 17.15
N LEU A 66 -13.95 4.88 16.73
CA LEU A 66 -14.95 5.67 17.45
C LEU A 66 -16.07 4.73 17.91
N ARG A 67 -16.18 4.55 19.23
CA ARG A 67 -17.24 3.74 19.83
C ARG A 67 -18.49 4.57 20.08
N LEU A 68 -19.61 4.07 19.57
CA LEU A 68 -20.94 4.64 19.78
C LEU A 68 -21.77 3.68 20.64
N GLY A 69 -22.46 4.20 21.64
CA GLY A 69 -23.45 3.45 22.40
C GLY A 69 -24.75 3.31 21.62
N PHE A 70 -25.48 2.21 21.83
CA PHE A 70 -26.78 1.98 21.17
C PHE A 70 -27.85 3.00 21.59
N ASN A 71 -27.87 3.40 22.87
CA ASN A 71 -28.76 4.43 23.42
C ASN A 71 -28.02 5.76 23.61
N ILE A 72 -27.28 6.21 22.60
CA ILE A 72 -26.57 7.49 22.65
C ILE A 72 -27.58 8.66 22.65
N GLY A 73 -27.40 9.61 23.57
CA GLY A 73 -28.18 10.84 23.60
C GLY A 73 -27.77 11.81 22.48
N GLN A 74 -28.66 12.73 22.12
CA GLN A 74 -28.44 13.69 21.02
C GLN A 74 -27.15 14.51 21.20
N HIS A 75 -26.92 15.01 22.42
CA HIS A 75 -25.71 15.79 22.74
C HIS A 75 -24.41 14.96 22.62
N ASP A 76 -24.43 13.71 23.09
CA ASP A 76 -23.25 12.83 23.01
C ASP A 76 -22.94 12.43 21.56
N LEU A 77 -23.99 12.25 20.74
CA LEU A 77 -23.85 11.98 19.31
C LEU A 77 -23.18 13.16 18.59
N GLU A 78 -23.59 14.39 18.87
CA GLU A 78 -22.98 15.58 18.27
C GLU A 78 -21.49 15.71 18.59
N VAL A 79 -21.09 15.42 19.84
CA VAL A 79 -19.68 15.42 20.26
C VAL A 79 -18.88 14.36 19.49
N LYS A 80 -19.41 13.15 19.36
CA LYS A 80 -18.78 12.04 18.62
C LYS A 80 -18.69 12.31 17.12
N LEU A 81 -19.70 12.94 16.53
CA LEU A 81 -19.69 13.36 15.13
C LEU A 81 -18.62 14.43 14.87
N LYS A 82 -18.48 15.41 15.76
CA LYS A 82 -17.44 16.44 15.66
C LYS A 82 -16.04 15.82 15.72
N GLN A 83 -15.83 14.90 16.67
CA GLN A 83 -14.59 14.14 16.78
C GLN A 83 -14.30 13.29 15.53
N GLY A 84 -15.32 12.64 14.97
CA GLY A 84 -15.18 11.86 13.73
C GLY A 84 -14.82 12.73 12.53
N ARG A 85 -15.43 13.91 12.41
CA ARG A 85 -15.13 14.89 11.37
C ARG A 85 -13.68 15.36 11.43
N GLU A 86 -13.18 15.69 12.62
CA GLU A 86 -11.77 16.07 12.80
C GLU A 86 -10.79 14.96 12.39
N PHE A 87 -11.12 13.70 12.65
CA PHE A 87 -10.29 12.56 12.23
C PHE A 87 -10.27 12.39 10.71
N LEU A 88 -11.41 12.58 10.04
CA LEU A 88 -11.49 12.54 8.58
C LEU A 88 -10.74 13.70 7.93
N GLU A 89 -10.85 14.91 8.48
CA GLU A 89 -10.11 16.10 8.01
C GLU A 89 -8.59 15.93 8.16
N LYS A 90 -8.14 15.23 9.21
CA LYS A 90 -6.72 14.86 9.41
C LYS A 90 -6.26 13.69 8.51
N GLY A 91 -7.15 13.11 7.70
CA GLY A 91 -6.84 12.03 6.77
C GLY A 91 -6.72 10.64 7.41
N HIS A 92 -7.28 10.46 8.62
CA HIS A 92 -7.34 9.17 9.29
C HIS A 92 -8.49 8.32 8.76
N LYS A 93 -8.31 7.00 8.76
CA LYS A 93 -9.41 6.06 8.52
C LYS A 93 -10.23 5.95 9.80
N LEU A 94 -11.55 6.03 9.70
CA LEU A 94 -12.42 5.96 10.87
C LEU A 94 -13.18 4.63 10.88
N LYS A 95 -13.10 3.92 12.00
CA LYS A 95 -13.87 2.70 12.26
C LYS A 95 -14.94 3.00 13.31
N LEU A 96 -16.20 2.97 12.90
CA LEU A 96 -17.34 3.06 13.82
C LEU A 96 -17.62 1.68 14.41
N SER A 97 -17.65 1.55 15.73
CA SER A 97 -18.06 0.33 16.39
C SER A 97 -19.12 0.60 17.44
N THR A 98 -20.14 -0.26 17.49
CA THR A 98 -21.17 -0.23 18.51
C THR A 98 -21.17 -1.55 19.26
N ARG A 99 -21.31 -1.49 20.58
CA ARG A 99 -21.44 -2.69 21.42
C ARG A 99 -22.92 -2.94 21.63
N LEU A 100 -23.43 -4.01 21.03
CA LEU A 100 -24.77 -4.52 21.29
C LEU A 100 -24.68 -5.51 22.45
N LYS A 101 -25.53 -5.34 23.47
CA LYS A 101 -25.79 -6.37 24.50
C LYS A 101 -27.03 -7.17 24.06
N GLY A 102 -27.16 -8.43 24.48
CA GLY A 102 -28.07 -9.42 23.86
C GLY A 102 -29.54 -8.99 23.60
N ALA A 103 -30.14 -8.16 24.45
CA ALA A 103 -31.49 -7.63 24.23
C ALA A 103 -31.55 -6.46 23.22
N ASP A 104 -30.45 -5.73 23.04
CA ASP A 104 -30.31 -4.61 22.12
C ASP A 104 -30.01 -5.04 20.67
N PHE A 105 -29.58 -6.29 20.46
CA PHE A 105 -29.33 -6.84 19.12
C PHE A 105 -30.61 -6.91 18.27
N TYR A 106 -31.70 -7.40 18.87
CA TYR A 106 -33.00 -7.52 18.19
C TYR A 106 -33.64 -6.15 17.91
N LYS A 107 -33.58 -5.21 18.88
CA LYS A 107 -34.07 -3.84 18.68
C LYS A 107 -33.22 -3.03 17.69
N GLY A 108 -31.93 -3.34 17.58
CA GLY A 108 -31.03 -2.72 16.61
C GLY A 108 -31.27 -3.18 15.18
N GLN A 109 -31.58 -4.46 14.97
CA GLN A 109 -31.98 -5.02 13.67
C GLN A 109 -33.27 -4.37 13.16
N GLU A 110 -34.28 -4.26 14.03
CA GLU A 110 -35.59 -3.69 13.68
C GLU A 110 -35.49 -2.20 13.27
N LYS A 111 -34.77 -1.38 14.05
CA LYS A 111 -34.56 0.04 13.72
C LYS A 111 -33.70 0.27 12.47
N ALA A 112 -32.76 -0.63 12.16
CA ALA A 112 -31.95 -0.55 10.96
C ALA A 112 -32.76 -0.90 9.70
N MET A 113 -33.64 -1.91 9.78
CA MET A 113 -34.55 -2.26 8.68
C MET A 113 -35.63 -1.20 8.43
N GLN A 114 -36.10 -0.51 9.48
CA GLN A 114 -37.15 0.52 9.35
C GLN A 114 -36.65 1.85 8.78
N LYS A 115 -35.33 2.07 8.74
CA LYS A 115 -34.68 3.31 8.25
C LYS A 115 -34.00 3.17 6.88
N LEU A 116 -34.10 2.01 6.26
CA LEU A 116 -33.78 1.75 4.85
C LEU A 116 -35.02 2.04 4.00
#